data_AF-A0A7C9CH29-F1
#
_entry.id   AF-A0A7C9CH29-F1
#
_cell.length_a   1.000
_cell.length_b   1.000
_cell.length_c   1.000
_cell.angle_alpha   90.00
_cell.angle_beta   90.00
_cell.angle_gamma   90.00
#
_symmetry.space_group_name_H-M   'P 1'
#
loop_
_entity.id
_entity.type
_entity.pdbx_description
1 polymer ?
#
loop_
_entity_poly.entity_id
_entity_poly.type
_entity_poly.pdbx_seq_one_letter_code
_entity_poly.pdbx_strand_id
1 'polypeptide(L)'
;VEALKVDSLQRLCSSLEPILRKVVSEEVERALARLGPARINGRSSPRRIEGSDGRNLQLQFRSKLSLPLFTGGKIEGDQGVAIHVVLIDGNSGHLITSGSESCVKLDVVVLEGDFNNEDDEDWSQEEFES
;
A
#
# COMPACT_ATOMS: atom_id res chain seq x y z
N VAL A 1 -27.43 -24.20 36.63
CA VAL A 1 -28.16 -23.03 36.06
C VAL A 1 -27.26 -22.20 35.15
N GLU A 2 -25.99 -21.99 35.47
CA GLU A 2 -25.05 -21.23 34.62
C GLU A 2 -24.76 -21.90 33.26
N ALA A 3 -24.54 -23.22 33.22
CA ALA A 3 -24.29 -23.92 31.96
C ALA A 3 -25.43 -23.79 30.92
N LEU A 4 -26.70 -23.77 31.38
CA LEU A 4 -27.88 -23.57 30.52
C LEU A 4 -27.97 -22.13 29.98
N LYS A 5 -27.48 -21.15 30.74
CA LYS A 5 -27.41 -19.74 30.32
C LYS A 5 -26.31 -19.54 29.26
N VAL A 6 -25.17 -20.20 29.42
CA VAL A 6 -24.07 -20.18 28.45
C VAL A 6 -24.48 -20.82 27.12
N ASP A 7 -25.15 -21.98 27.16
CA ASP A 7 -25.62 -22.67 25.95
C ASP A 7 -26.64 -21.83 25.16
N SER A 8 -27.50 -21.09 25.88
CA SER A 8 -28.48 -20.18 25.28
C SER A 8 -27.83 -18.99 24.59
N LEU A 9 -26.80 -18.38 25.22
CA LEU A 9 -26.03 -17.29 24.62
C LEU A 9 -25.27 -17.75 23.38
N GLN A 10 -24.64 -18.92 23.45
CA GLN A 10 -23.87 -19.47 22.34
C GLN A 10 -24.77 -19.73 21.12
N ARG A 11 -25.97 -20.28 21.33
CA ARG A 11 -26.98 -20.45 20.25
C ARG A 11 -27.45 -19.13 19.66
N LEU A 12 -27.67 -18.11 20.48
CA LEU A 12 -28.03 -16.77 20.00
C LEU A 12 -26.89 -16.16 19.17
N CYS A 13 -25.65 -16.27 19.63
CA CYS A 13 -24.47 -15.81 18.90
C CYS A 13 -24.34 -16.52 17.55
N SER A 14 -24.46 -17.85 17.50
CA SER A 14 -24.41 -18.61 16.25
C SER A 14 -25.58 -18.32 15.31
N SER A 15 -26.78 -18.03 15.84
CA SER A 15 -27.95 -17.70 15.03
C SER A 15 -27.85 -16.31 14.39
N LEU A 16 -27.26 -15.34 15.10
CA LEU A 16 -27.09 -13.97 14.61
C LEU A 16 -25.85 -13.79 13.74
N GLU A 17 -24.85 -14.66 13.88
CA GLU A 17 -23.58 -14.60 13.15
C GLU A 17 -23.73 -14.42 11.63
N PRO A 18 -24.61 -15.15 10.91
CA PRO A 18 -24.77 -14.95 9.46
C PRO A 18 -25.28 -13.55 9.09
N ILE A 19 -26.19 -13.01 9.92
CA ILE A 19 -26.77 -11.68 9.70
C ILE A 19 -25.72 -10.60 10.00
N LEU A 20 -25.03 -10.72 11.13
CA LEU A 20 -23.96 -9.79 11.52
C LEU A 20 -22.84 -9.78 10.49
N ARG A 21 -22.39 -10.97 10.04
CA ARG A 21 -21.36 -11.09 9.01
C ARG A 21 -21.79 -10.38 7.72
N LYS A 22 -23.02 -10.59 7.27
CA LYS A 22 -23.56 -9.94 6.08
C LYS A 22 -23.59 -8.41 6.22
N VAL A 23 -24.15 -7.90 7.31
CA VAL A 23 -24.25 -6.45 7.54
C VAL A 23 -22.87 -5.82 7.64
N VAL A 24 -21.93 -6.44 8.36
CA VAL A 24 -20.56 -5.93 8.48
C VAL A 24 -19.88 -5.89 7.12
N SER A 25 -19.97 -6.95 6.30
CA SER A 25 -19.42 -6.96 4.95
C SER A 25 -20.01 -5.85 4.07
N GLU A 26 -21.34 -5.69 4.08
CA GLU A 26 -22.03 -4.66 3.30
C GLU A 26 -21.66 -3.24 3.76
N GLU A 27 -21.59 -2.97 5.07
CA GLU A 27 -21.18 -1.67 5.60
C GLU A 27 -19.71 -1.37 5.29
N VAL A 28 -18.83 -2.38 5.35
CA VAL A 28 -17.40 -2.23 4.99
C VAL A 28 -17.26 -1.91 3.50
N GLU A 29 -17.91 -2.66 2.62
CA GLU A 29 -17.91 -2.38 1.17
C GLU A 29 -18.48 -0.99 0.87
N ARG A 30 -19.57 -0.60 1.54
CA ARG A 30 -20.17 0.74 1.38
C ARG A 30 -19.26 1.85 1.88
N ALA A 31 -18.55 1.64 2.99
CA ALA A 31 -17.56 2.59 3.50
C ALA A 31 -16.37 2.73 2.52
N LEU A 32 -15.86 1.62 2.01
CA LEU A 32 -14.79 1.60 1.01
C LEU A 32 -15.18 2.31 -0.28
N ALA A 33 -16.41 2.10 -0.77
CA ALA A 33 -16.93 2.80 -1.94
C ALA A 33 -17.01 4.33 -1.75
N ARG A 34 -17.21 4.79 -0.52
CA ARG A 34 -17.27 6.23 -0.18
C ARG A 34 -15.90 6.86 0.03
N LEU A 35 -14.90 6.07 0.43
CA LEU A 35 -13.54 6.57 0.64
C LEU A 35 -12.87 7.04 -0.66
N GLY A 36 -13.37 6.58 -1.82
CA GLY A 36 -12.77 6.89 -3.13
C GLY A 36 -11.31 6.40 -3.21
N PRO A 37 -10.66 6.49 -4.38
CA PRO A 37 -9.21 6.53 -4.39
C PRO A 37 -8.80 7.70 -3.49
N ALA A 38 -7.82 7.50 -2.60
CA ALA A 38 -7.19 8.62 -1.92
C ALA A 38 -6.90 9.69 -3.00
N ARG A 39 -7.48 10.89 -2.82
CA ARG A 39 -7.19 12.01 -3.72
C ARG A 39 -5.74 12.36 -3.48
N ILE A 40 -4.84 11.69 -4.19
CA ILE A 40 -3.45 12.10 -4.32
C ILE A 40 -3.46 13.30 -5.28
N ASN A 41 -4.05 14.39 -4.80
CA ASN A 41 -4.01 15.68 -5.47
C ASN A 41 -2.54 16.05 -5.61
N GLY A 42 -2.11 16.32 -6.84
CA GLY A 42 -0.81 16.92 -7.11
C GLY A 42 0.38 16.17 -6.52
N ARG A 43 0.53 14.85 -6.73
CA ARG A 43 1.87 14.26 -6.55
C ARG A 43 2.81 14.98 -7.52
N SER A 44 3.77 15.71 -6.99
CA SER A 44 4.98 16.04 -7.71
C SER A 44 5.54 14.75 -8.31
N SER A 45 6.09 14.83 -9.53
CA SER A 45 6.81 13.69 -10.12
C SER A 45 7.79 13.16 -9.08
N PRO A 46 7.89 11.83 -8.87
CA PRO A 46 8.87 11.27 -7.93
C PRO A 46 10.23 11.91 -8.18
N ARG A 47 10.85 12.47 -7.14
CA ARG A 47 12.11 13.19 -7.30
C ARG A 47 13.17 12.26 -7.89
N ARG A 48 13.98 12.85 -8.78
CA ARG A 48 15.04 12.19 -9.55
C ARG A 48 16.05 11.56 -8.61
N ILE A 49 16.26 10.25 -8.71
CA ILE A 49 17.43 9.63 -8.10
C ILE A 49 18.59 9.99 -9.04
N GLU A 50 19.44 10.92 -8.63
CA GLU A 50 20.55 11.36 -9.46
C GLU A 50 21.63 10.28 -9.49
N GLY A 51 21.83 9.70 -10.68
CA GLY A 51 22.94 8.78 -10.92
C GLY A 51 24.28 9.52 -10.86
N SER A 52 25.36 8.80 -10.57
CA SER A 52 26.73 9.34 -10.51
C SER A 52 27.21 10.01 -11.81
N ASP A 53 26.50 9.79 -12.91
CA ASP A 53 26.74 10.34 -14.24
C ASP A 53 25.65 11.30 -14.72
N GLY A 54 24.79 11.78 -13.81
CA GLY A 54 23.69 12.69 -14.13
C GLY A 54 22.47 12.00 -14.76
N ARG A 55 22.44 10.66 -14.85
CA ARG A 55 21.22 9.93 -15.25
C ARG A 55 20.07 10.21 -14.29
N ASN A 56 18.86 10.32 -14.84
CA ASN A 56 17.64 10.43 -14.04
C ASN A 56 17.17 9.02 -13.70
N LEU A 57 17.41 8.50 -12.52
CA LEU A 57 16.99 7.15 -12.19
C LEU A 57 15.60 7.18 -11.56
N GLN A 58 14.71 6.29 -12.01
CA GLN A 58 13.34 6.19 -11.51
C GLN A 58 12.95 4.74 -11.27
N LEU A 59 12.31 4.48 -10.13
CA LEU A 59 11.64 3.21 -9.85
C LEU A 59 10.17 3.28 -10.30
N GLN A 60 9.73 2.27 -11.04
CA GLN A 60 8.35 2.20 -11.54
C GLN A 60 7.72 0.84 -11.25
N PHE A 61 6.49 0.86 -10.74
CA PHE A 61 5.64 -0.32 -10.69
C PHE A 61 5.13 -0.67 -12.09
N ARG A 62 5.49 -1.85 -12.58
CA ARG A 62 5.03 -2.37 -13.87
C ARG A 62 3.74 -3.19 -13.73
N SER A 63 3.57 -3.83 -12.57
CA SER A 63 2.34 -4.52 -12.19
C SER A 63 1.33 -3.52 -11.59
N LYS A 64 0.06 -3.68 -11.93
CA LYS A 64 -1.01 -3.05 -11.14
C LYS A 64 -1.09 -3.72 -9.78
N LEU A 65 -1.37 -2.95 -8.74
CA LEU A 65 -1.60 -3.48 -7.39
C LEU A 65 -3.01 -4.05 -7.29
N SER A 66 -3.16 -5.11 -6.51
CA SER A 66 -4.47 -5.58 -6.06
C SER A 66 -5.03 -4.56 -5.06
N LEU A 67 -6.16 -3.96 -5.39
CA LEU A 67 -6.84 -2.96 -4.56
C LEU A 67 -8.15 -3.56 -4.04
N PRO A 68 -8.65 -3.14 -2.87
CA PRO A 68 -8.05 -2.15 -1.94
C PRO A 68 -6.87 -2.71 -1.09
N LEU A 69 -5.97 -1.82 -0.67
CA LEU A 69 -4.87 -2.16 0.25
C LEU A 69 -5.28 -1.94 1.70
N PHE A 70 -4.94 -2.88 2.57
CA PHE A 70 -5.22 -2.81 3.99
C PHE A 70 -3.95 -2.95 4.82
N THR A 71 -3.92 -2.30 5.98
CA THR A 71 -2.84 -2.47 6.97
C THR A 71 -2.78 -3.92 7.45
N GLY A 72 -1.57 -4.45 7.63
CA GLY A 72 -1.33 -5.85 7.99
C GLY A 72 -1.62 -6.86 6.86
N GLY A 73 -2.16 -6.41 5.72
CA GLY A 73 -2.34 -7.23 4.53
C GLY A 73 -1.07 -7.35 3.70
N LYS A 74 -0.86 -8.51 3.07
CA LYS A 74 0.20 -8.68 2.07
C LYS A 74 -0.14 -7.83 0.84
N ILE A 75 0.81 -7.02 0.38
CA ILE A 75 0.67 -6.25 -0.85
C ILE A 75 1.00 -7.17 -2.02
N GLU A 76 0.05 -7.31 -2.95
CA GLU A 76 0.17 -8.18 -4.13
C GLU A 76 -0.18 -7.40 -5.41
N GLY A 77 0.30 -7.90 -6.54
CA GLY A 77 -0.15 -7.47 -7.85
C GLY A 77 -1.56 -8.00 -8.15
N ASP A 78 -2.16 -7.46 -9.21
CA ASP A 78 -3.46 -7.92 -9.72
C ASP A 78 -3.47 -9.44 -9.94
N GLN A 79 -4.59 -10.10 -9.62
CA GLN A 79 -4.73 -11.56 -9.61
C GLN A 79 -3.79 -12.31 -8.63
N GLY A 80 -3.26 -11.63 -7.62
CA GLY A 80 -2.41 -12.24 -6.57
C GLY A 80 -0.97 -12.54 -7.02
N VAL A 81 -0.53 -11.95 -8.14
CA VAL A 81 0.85 -12.11 -8.63
C VAL A 81 1.84 -11.25 -7.84
N ALA A 82 3.14 -11.56 -7.98
CA ALA A 82 4.17 -10.72 -7.38
C ALA A 82 4.18 -9.31 -7.99
N ILE A 83 4.49 -8.31 -7.16
CA ILE A 83 4.68 -6.93 -7.61
C ILE A 83 6.00 -6.85 -8.39
N HIS A 84 5.95 -6.21 -9.56
CA HIS A 84 7.12 -6.03 -10.41
C HIS A 84 7.54 -4.56 -10.40
N VAL A 85 8.71 -4.29 -9.84
CA VAL A 85 9.35 -2.96 -9.85
C VAL A 85 10.49 -2.98 -10.86
N VAL A 86 10.63 -1.91 -11.64
CA VAL A 86 11.71 -1.73 -12.60
C VAL A 86 12.47 -0.43 -12.37
N LEU A 87 13.76 -0.43 -12.69
CA LEU A 87 14.59 0.77 -12.75
C LEU A 87 14.63 1.30 -14.18
N ILE A 88 14.40 2.59 -14.37
CA ILE A 88 14.31 3.26 -15.67
C ILE A 88 15.20 4.50 -15.66
N ASP A 89 15.86 4.77 -16.78
CA ASP A 89 16.44 6.09 -17.06
C ASP A 89 15.33 7.05 -17.48
N GLY A 90 14.93 7.95 -16.60
CA GLY A 90 13.92 8.97 -16.83
C GLY A 90 14.25 9.97 -17.94
N ASN A 91 15.50 10.05 -18.44
CA ASN A 91 15.81 10.86 -19.60
C ASN A 91 15.41 10.16 -20.92
N SER A 92 15.64 8.85 -21.01
CA SER A 92 15.42 8.07 -22.24
C SER A 92 14.18 7.17 -22.21
N GLY A 93 13.63 6.91 -21.03
CA GLY A 93 12.57 5.94 -20.79
C GLY A 93 13.02 4.47 -20.86
N HIS A 94 14.33 4.21 -20.99
CA HIS A 94 14.85 2.84 -21.13
C HIS A 94 15.05 2.13 -19.79
N LEU A 95 14.78 0.83 -19.80
CA LEU A 95 15.03 -0.07 -18.67
C LEU A 95 16.52 -0.19 -18.38
N ILE A 96 16.89 -0.05 -17.12
CA ILE A 96 18.26 -0.25 -16.65
C ILE A 96 18.35 -1.67 -16.09
N THR A 97 19.02 -2.55 -16.83
CA THR A 97 19.14 -3.98 -16.50
C THR A 97 20.60 -4.42 -16.27
N SER A 98 21.54 -3.48 -16.31
CA SER A 98 22.96 -3.72 -16.13
C SER A 98 23.63 -2.50 -15.52
N GLY A 99 24.80 -2.69 -14.94
CA GLY A 99 25.54 -1.65 -14.20
C GLY A 99 25.30 -1.70 -12.71
N SER A 100 26.05 -0.90 -11.96
CA SER A 100 26.00 -0.85 -10.49
C SER A 100 24.61 -0.53 -9.97
N GLU A 101 23.88 0.37 -10.63
CA GLU A 101 22.55 0.81 -10.20
C GLU A 101 21.52 -0.32 -10.31
N SER A 102 21.66 -1.20 -11.30
CA SER A 102 20.77 -2.36 -11.48
C SER A 102 20.95 -3.46 -10.44
N CYS A 103 22.07 -3.43 -9.70
CA CYS A 103 22.41 -4.43 -8.69
C CYS A 103 22.04 -4.00 -7.26
N VAL A 104 21.49 -2.79 -7.08
CA VAL A 104 21.14 -2.26 -5.77
C VAL A 104 19.96 -3.02 -5.18
N LYS A 105 20.02 -3.29 -3.87
CA LYS A 105 18.91 -3.90 -3.13
C LYS A 105 17.81 -2.86 -2.89
N LEU A 106 16.59 -3.20 -3.28
CA LEU A 106 15.41 -2.39 -3.01
C LEU A 106 14.73 -2.88 -1.74
N ASP A 107 14.56 -1.98 -0.77
CA ASP A 107 13.73 -2.20 0.41
C ASP A 107 12.48 -1.30 0.33
N VAL A 108 11.32 -1.87 0.64
CA VAL A 108 10.02 -1.16 0.63
C VAL A 108 9.47 -1.20 2.05
N VAL A 109 9.24 -0.02 2.63
CA VAL A 109 8.76 0.13 4.00
C VAL A 109 7.39 0.79 4.01
N VAL A 110 6.62 0.51 5.07
CA VAL A 110 5.36 1.21 5.36
C VAL A 110 5.68 2.35 6.29
N LEU A 111 5.19 3.54 5.98
CA LEU A 111 5.34 4.73 6.79
C LEU A 111 4.01 5.06 7.48
N GLU A 112 4.07 5.59 8.70
CA GLU A 112 2.88 6.00 9.45
C GLU A 112 2.28 7.27 8.81
N GLY A 113 0.95 7.25 8.63
CA GLY A 113 0.23 8.17 7.75
C GLY A 113 -0.11 9.53 8.33
N ASP A 114 0.65 10.03 9.31
CA ASP A 114 0.43 11.36 9.90
C ASP A 114 1.22 12.46 9.18
N PHE A 115 1.52 12.26 7.88
CA PHE A 115 2.17 13.22 6.98
C PHE A 115 1.40 14.54 6.91
N ASN A 116 1.54 15.36 7.94
CA ASN A 116 0.84 16.62 8.13
C ASN A 116 1.75 17.82 7.85
N ASN A 117 2.98 17.55 7.40
CA ASN A 117 3.92 18.57 6.99
C ASN A 117 3.67 18.92 5.52
N GLU A 118 2.72 19.84 5.35
CA GLU A 118 2.63 20.86 4.31
C GLU A 118 3.42 20.55 3.03
N ASP A 119 2.85 19.70 2.16
CA ASP A 119 2.99 19.57 0.70
C ASP A 119 4.37 19.70 -0.02
N ASP A 120 5.49 20.08 0.61
CA ASP A 120 6.72 20.48 -0.09
C ASP A 120 8.08 20.24 0.64
N GLU A 121 8.12 19.88 1.94
CA GLU A 121 9.40 19.62 2.62
C GLU A 121 9.84 18.14 2.56
N ASP A 122 11.05 17.92 2.05
CA ASP A 122 11.65 16.59 1.99
C ASP A 122 12.06 16.12 3.38
N TRP A 123 11.85 14.84 3.66
CA TRP A 123 12.44 14.23 4.83
C TRP A 123 13.96 14.15 4.68
N SER A 124 14.67 14.64 5.69
CA SER A 124 16.07 14.31 5.88
C SER A 124 16.22 12.81 6.17
N GLN A 125 17.45 12.28 6.03
CA GLN A 125 17.71 10.89 6.40
C GLN A 125 17.34 10.65 7.88
N GLU A 126 17.66 11.60 8.74
CA GLU A 126 17.36 11.53 10.17
C GLU A 126 15.84 11.50 10.42
N GLU A 127 15.06 12.27 9.67
CA GLU A 127 13.59 12.28 9.79
C GLU A 127 12.96 10.97 9.32
N PHE A 128 13.50 10.36 8.26
CA PHE A 128 13.04 9.04 7.81
C PHE A 128 13.45 7.90 8.78
N GLU A 129 14.58 8.05 9.47
CA GLU A 129 15.13 7.06 10.41
C GLU A 129 14.66 7.25 11.88
N SER A 130 13.93 8.33 12.19
CA SER A 130 13.40 8.66 13.52
C SER A 130 12.22 7.78 13.94
#